data_AF-A0A952JP51-F1
#
_entry.id   AF-A0A952JP51-F1
#
_cell.length_a   1.000
_cell.length_b   1.000
_cell.length_c   1.000
_cell.angle_alpha   90.00
_cell.angle_beta   90.00
_cell.angle_gamma   90.00
#
_symmetry.space_group_name_H-M   'P 1'
#
loop_
_entity.id
_entity.type
_entity.pdbx_description
1 polymer ?
#
loop_
_entity_poly.entity_id
_entity_poly.type
_entity_poly.pdbx_seq_one_letter_code
_entity_poly.pdbx_strand_id
1 'polypeptide(L)'
;MEVSTVTPQGVSLGNANSFANEAAAAQSRLISYYIQGNEEMKLQDYYGAISSYNKAIQLYPNHSKAYYNNLRADFNELRKTSSILGKLTWRWTKMQILLLFMSGIFYLIHHLIEKAN
;
A
#
# COMPACT_ATOMS: atom_id res chain seq x y z
N MET A 1 17.31 -10.72 -68.74
CA MET A 1 16.56 -10.87 -67.47
C MET A 1 17.50 -11.48 -66.46
N GLU A 2 18.15 -10.64 -65.66
CA GLU A 2 18.90 -11.08 -64.49
C GLU A 2 18.00 -10.79 -63.29
N VAL A 3 17.52 -11.84 -62.63
CA VAL A 3 16.66 -11.73 -61.45
C VAL A 3 17.56 -11.42 -60.26
N SER A 4 17.57 -10.15 -59.86
CA SER A 4 18.18 -9.71 -58.61
C SER A 4 17.41 -10.31 -57.44
N THR A 5 17.97 -11.34 -56.79
CA THR A 5 17.48 -11.82 -55.50
C THR A 5 17.90 -10.83 -54.42
N VAL A 6 16.99 -9.92 -54.06
CA VAL A 6 17.15 -9.05 -52.89
C VAL A 6 16.92 -9.90 -51.64
N THR A 7 17.99 -10.25 -50.93
CA THR A 7 17.88 -10.70 -49.55
C THR A 7 17.53 -9.49 -48.67
N PRO A 8 16.54 -9.56 -47.76
CA PRO A 8 16.31 -8.50 -46.79
C PRO A 8 17.34 -8.62 -45.65
N GLN A 9 18.60 -8.28 -45.94
CA GLN A 9 19.60 -8.01 -44.90
C GLN A 9 19.64 -6.50 -44.65
N GLY A 10 18.87 -6.06 -43.64
CA GLY A 10 18.77 -4.63 -43.34
C GLY A 10 18.18 -4.27 -41.98
N VAL A 11 18.11 -5.20 -41.01
CA VAL A 11 17.91 -4.79 -39.61
C VAL A 11 19.30 -4.49 -39.04
N SER A 12 19.66 -3.21 -39.02
CA SER A 12 20.92 -2.73 -38.46
C SER A 12 21.11 -3.25 -37.02
N LEU A 13 22.25 -3.88 -36.77
CA LEU A 13 22.68 -4.36 -35.44
C LEU A 13 22.71 -3.24 -34.39
N GLY A 14 22.75 -1.96 -34.81
CA GLY A 14 22.68 -0.80 -33.91
C GLY A 14 21.34 -0.66 -33.19
N ASN A 15 20.25 -1.12 -33.80
CA ASN A 15 18.89 -0.97 -33.28
C ASN A 15 18.65 -2.00 -32.17
N ALA A 16 19.05 -3.25 -32.42
CA ALA A 16 18.92 -4.35 -31.46
C ALA A 16 19.69 -4.06 -30.16
N ASN A 17 20.87 -3.45 -30.28
CA ASN A 17 21.71 -3.08 -29.13
C ASN A 17 21.10 -1.94 -28.30
N SER A 18 20.49 -0.92 -28.92
CA SER A 18 19.82 0.16 -28.18
C SER A 18 18.57 -0.33 -27.44
N PHE A 19 17.73 -1.15 -28.10
CA PHE A 19 16.55 -1.76 -27.45
C PHE A 19 16.93 -2.71 -26.31
N ALA A 20 17.99 -3.50 -26.48
CA ALA A 20 18.49 -4.39 -25.43
C ALA A 20 18.99 -3.60 -24.20
N ASN A 21 19.70 -2.48 -24.43
CA ASN A 21 20.19 -1.62 -23.35
C ASN A 21 19.05 -0.92 -22.60
N GLU A 22 18.02 -0.45 -23.31
CA GLU A 22 16.83 0.17 -22.70
C GLU A 22 16.01 -0.83 -21.89
N ALA A 23 15.82 -2.04 -22.42
CA ALA A 23 15.16 -3.12 -21.70
C ALA A 23 15.94 -3.54 -20.45
N ALA A 24 17.26 -3.60 -20.52
CA ALA A 24 18.11 -3.89 -19.36
C ALA A 24 18.02 -2.78 -18.28
N ALA A 25 17.98 -1.52 -18.71
CA ALA A 25 17.78 -0.38 -17.81
C ALA A 25 16.39 -0.41 -17.15
N ALA A 26 15.34 -0.77 -17.89
CA ALA A 26 13.99 -0.94 -17.36
C ALA A 26 13.91 -2.09 -16.35
N GLN A 27 14.58 -3.23 -16.62
CA GLN A 27 14.69 -4.34 -15.67
C GLN A 27 15.43 -3.92 -14.40
N SER A 28 16.53 -3.18 -14.53
CA SER A 28 17.27 -2.66 -13.37
C SER A 28 16.41 -1.73 -12.50
N ARG A 29 15.65 -0.82 -13.11
CA ARG A 29 14.69 0.05 -12.39
C ARG A 29 13.61 -0.76 -11.70
N LEU A 30 13.05 -1.79 -12.35
CA LEU A 30 12.09 -2.69 -11.71
C LEU A 30 12.70 -3.35 -10.46
N ILE A 31 13.90 -3.90 -10.57
CA ILE A 31 14.56 -4.59 -9.46
C ILE A 31 14.81 -3.59 -8.32
N SER A 32 15.27 -2.39 -8.66
CA SER A 32 15.48 -1.30 -7.69
C SER A 32 14.19 -0.95 -6.93
N TYR A 33 13.08 -0.69 -7.62
CA TYR A 33 11.80 -0.41 -6.97
C TYR A 33 11.28 -1.58 -6.13
N TYR A 34 11.48 -2.82 -6.60
CA TYR A 34 11.11 -4.00 -5.83
C TYR A 34 11.95 -4.15 -4.55
N ILE A 35 13.26 -3.90 -4.61
CA ILE A 35 14.14 -3.93 -3.44
C ILE A 35 13.76 -2.83 -2.46
N GLN A 36 13.56 -1.60 -2.94
CA GLN A 36 13.12 -0.47 -2.13
C GLN A 36 11.82 -0.80 -1.38
N GLY A 37 10.81 -1.34 -2.08
CA GLY A 37 9.57 -1.76 -1.45
C GLY A 37 9.76 -2.83 -0.38
N ASN A 38 10.75 -3.72 -0.53
CA ASN A 38 11.08 -4.71 0.50
C ASN A 38 11.75 -4.07 1.73
N GLU A 39 12.56 -3.03 1.53
CA GLU A 39 13.18 -2.27 2.62
C GLU A 39 12.13 -1.48 3.39
N GLU A 40 11.22 -0.79 2.70
CA GLU A 40 10.09 -0.06 3.29
C GLU A 40 9.17 -1.02 4.08
N MET A 41 8.92 -2.23 3.57
CA MET A 41 8.21 -3.28 4.31
C MET A 41 8.91 -3.68 5.61
N LYS A 42 10.24 -3.74 5.64
CA LYS A 42 11.01 -4.04 6.86
C LYS A 42 10.93 -2.89 7.87
N LEU A 43 10.89 -1.66 7.37
CA LEU A 43 10.71 -0.44 8.17
C LEU A 43 9.25 -0.24 8.63
N GLN A 44 8.32 -1.12 8.24
CA GLN A 44 6.88 -0.99 8.46
C GLN A 44 6.26 0.28 7.86
N ASP A 45 6.93 0.87 6.87
CA ASP A 45 6.38 1.91 6.02
C ASP A 45 5.61 1.25 4.88
N TYR A 46 4.40 0.81 5.19
CA TYR A 46 3.57 0.07 4.25
C TYR A 46 3.13 0.96 3.06
N TYR A 47 2.88 2.26 3.28
CA TYR A 47 2.55 3.20 2.20
C TYR A 47 3.71 3.42 1.23
N GLY A 48 4.93 3.61 1.75
CA GLY A 48 6.14 3.65 0.93
C GLY A 48 6.27 2.39 0.09
N ALA A 49 6.15 1.23 0.74
CA ALA A 49 6.26 -0.06 0.08
C ALA A 49 5.25 -0.25 -1.07
N ILE A 50 3.98 0.11 -0.86
CA ILE A 50 2.92 0.06 -1.88
C ILE A 50 3.30 0.95 -3.07
N SER A 51 3.77 2.17 -2.82
CA SER A 51 4.22 3.10 -3.87
C SER A 51 5.38 2.53 -4.69
N SER A 52 6.38 1.95 -4.04
CA SER A 52 7.53 1.33 -4.68
C SER A 52 7.12 0.10 -5.51
N TYR A 53 6.27 -0.79 -4.97
CA TYR A 53 5.77 -1.93 -5.75
C TYR A 53 4.89 -1.50 -6.93
N ASN A 54 4.09 -0.45 -6.79
CA ASN A 54 3.30 0.10 -7.89
C ASN A 54 4.19 0.59 -9.04
N LYS A 55 5.32 1.24 -8.75
CA LYS A 55 6.31 1.62 -9.78
C LYS A 55 6.92 0.40 -10.47
N ALA A 56 7.23 -0.66 -9.72
CA ALA A 56 7.72 -1.92 -10.30
C ALA A 56 6.66 -2.58 -11.22
N ILE A 57 5.39 -2.56 -10.79
CA ILE A 57 4.25 -3.10 -11.55
C ILE A 57 3.99 -2.29 -12.83
N GLN A 58 4.14 -0.96 -12.79
CA GLN A 58 4.01 -0.11 -13.98
C GLN A 58 5.07 -0.41 -15.04
N LEU A 59 6.29 -0.75 -14.61
CA LEU A 59 7.38 -1.12 -15.52
C LEU A 59 7.19 -2.53 -16.08
N TYR A 60 6.78 -3.50 -15.26
CA TYR A 60 6.44 -4.84 -15.70
C TYR A 60 5.13 -5.32 -15.05
N PRO A 61 4.00 -5.21 -15.77
CA PRO A 61 2.69 -5.63 -15.29
C PRO A 61 2.59 -7.13 -14.97
N ASN A 62 3.52 -7.95 -15.46
CA ASN A 62 3.53 -9.39 -15.20
C ASN A 62 4.46 -9.78 -14.03
N HIS A 63 4.95 -8.82 -13.24
CA HIS A 63 5.85 -9.11 -12.12
C HIS A 63 5.09 -9.64 -10.90
N SER A 64 4.78 -10.94 -10.88
CA SER A 64 3.94 -11.58 -9.86
C SER A 64 4.42 -11.35 -8.43
N LYS A 65 5.74 -11.29 -8.19
CA LYS A 65 6.31 -11.02 -6.86
C LYS A 65 5.99 -9.60 -6.36
N ALA A 66 5.93 -8.62 -7.25
CA ALA A 66 5.62 -7.24 -6.87
C ALA A 66 4.14 -7.12 -6.48
N TYR A 67 3.23 -7.77 -7.23
CA TYR A 67 1.81 -7.85 -6.84
C TYR A 67 1.61 -8.52 -5.49
N TYR A 68 2.24 -9.68 -5.28
CA TYR A 68 2.14 -10.40 -4.01
C TYR A 68 2.61 -9.54 -2.83
N ASN A 69 3.77 -8.88 -2.97
CA ASN A 69 4.30 -8.05 -1.90
C ASN A 69 3.50 -6.74 -1.70
N ASN A 70 2.91 -6.18 -2.76
CA ASN A 70 2.00 -5.04 -2.69
C ASN A 70 0.75 -5.39 -1.87
N LEU A 71 0.08 -6.50 -2.20
CA LEU A 71 -1.07 -7.01 -1.45
C LEU A 71 -0.71 -7.28 0.03
N ARG A 72 0.49 -7.80 0.28
CA ARG A 72 1.00 -8.01 1.64
C ARG A 72 1.21 -6.69 2.39
N ALA A 73 1.68 -5.65 1.69
CA ALA A 73 1.85 -4.31 2.25
C ALA A 73 0.49 -3.67 2.60
N ASP A 74 -0.45 -3.70 1.66
CA ASP A 74 -1.84 -3.25 1.88
C ASP A 74 -2.48 -3.95 3.09
N PHE A 75 -2.36 -5.28 3.16
CA PHE A 75 -2.89 -6.06 4.28
C PHE A 75 -2.29 -5.64 5.63
N ASN A 76 -0.97 -5.40 5.67
CA ASN A 76 -0.30 -4.98 6.89
C ASN A 76 -0.69 -3.56 7.32
N GLU A 77 -0.92 -2.66 6.37
CA GLU A 77 -1.43 -1.32 6.64
C GLU A 77 -2.84 -1.36 7.24
N LEU A 78 -3.73 -2.16 6.66
CA LEU A 78 -5.08 -2.37 7.18
C LEU A 78 -5.04 -2.99 8.58
N ARG A 79 -4.16 -3.96 8.83
CA ARG A 79 -3.98 -4.59 10.14
C ARG A 79 -3.49 -3.61 11.21
N LYS A 80 -2.62 -2.67 10.85
CA LYS A 80 -2.15 -1.61 11.75
C LYS A 80 -3.29 -0.66 12.12
N THR A 81 -4.07 -0.26 11.12
CA THR A 81 -5.21 0.65 11.28
C THR A 81 -6.32 0.02 12.12
N SER A 82 -6.65 -1.26 11.91
CA SER A 82 -7.68 -1.96 12.69
C SER A 82 -7.33 -2.07 14.17
N SER A 83 -6.04 -2.22 14.52
CA SER A 83 -5.55 -2.21 15.90
C SER A 83 -5.79 -0.85 16.59
N ILE A 84 -5.59 0.25 15.88
CA ILE A 84 -5.80 1.61 16.42
C ILE A 84 -7.30 1.87 16.60
N LEU A 85 -8.12 1.54 15.60
CA LEU A 85 -9.57 1.70 15.66
C LEU A 85 -10.19 0.86 16.79
N GLY A 86 -9.71 -0.37 17.03
CA GLY A 86 -10.15 -1.19 18.16
C GLY A 86 -9.89 -0.53 19.53
N LYS A 87 -8.72 0.10 19.70
CA LYS A 87 -8.40 0.84 20.95
C LYS A 87 -9.25 2.10 21.09
N LEU A 88 -9.46 2.83 20.00
CA LEU A 88 -10.26 4.06 20.00
C LEU A 88 -11.73 3.76 20.29
N THR A 89 -12.29 2.74 19.63
CA THR A 89 -13.67 2.29 19.83
C THR A 89 -13.89 1.84 21.27
N TRP A 90 -13.01 1.01 21.85
CA TRP A 90 -13.11 0.61 23.25
C TRP A 90 -13.11 1.81 24.22
N ARG A 91 -12.23 2.80 23.99
CA ARG A 91 -12.19 4.04 24.81
C ARG A 91 -13.47 4.85 24.68
N TRP A 92 -13.99 4.98 23.45
CA TRP A 92 -15.19 5.76 23.17
C TRP A 92 -16.45 5.08 23.74
N THR A 93 -16.60 3.77 23.57
CA THR A 93 -17.70 2.99 24.18
C THR A 93 -17.66 3.06 25.70
N LYS A 94 -16.47 2.96 26.31
CA LYS A 94 -16.31 3.11 27.76
C LYS A 94 -16.69 4.52 28.26
N MET A 95 -16.34 5.56 27.50
CA MET A 95 -16.72 6.95 27.80
C MET A 95 -18.25 7.14 27.76
N GLN A 96 -18.92 6.61 26.74
CA GLN A 96 -20.38 6.68 26.60
C GLN A 96 -21.11 6.00 27.77
N ILE A 97 -20.66 4.82 28.18
CA ILE A 97 -21.24 4.11 29.34
C ILE A 97 -21.09 4.92 30.63
N LEU A 98 -19.93 5.56 30.84
CA LEU A 98 -19.69 6.41 32.00
C LEU A 98 -20.61 7.64 32.02
N LEU A 99 -20.83 8.28 30.86
CA LEU A 99 -21.72 9.44 30.74
C LEU A 99 -23.17 9.07 31.07
N LEU A 100 -23.65 7.92 30.60
CA LEU A 100 -24.98 7.41 30.93
C LEU A 100 -25.11 7.16 32.44
N PHE A 101 -24.09 6.56 33.06
CA PHE A 101 -24.08 6.33 34.50
C PHE A 101 -24.11 7.65 35.31
N MET A 102 -23.34 8.65 34.89
CA MET A 102 -23.29 9.95 35.57
C MET A 102 -24.60 10.74 35.42
N SER A 103 -25.31 10.62 34.29
CA SER A 103 -26.61 11.26 34.10
C SER A 103 -27.68 10.74 35.09
N GLY A 104 -27.66 9.44 35.40
CA GLY A 104 -28.58 8.83 36.36
C GLY A 104 -28.34 9.31 37.79
N ILE A 105 -27.07 9.41 38.20
CA ILE A 105 -26.68 9.96 39.51
C ILE A 105 -27.11 11.43 39.62
N PHE A 106 -26.86 12.23 38.58
CA PHE A 106 -27.25 13.63 38.55
C PHE A 106 -28.76 13.82 38.72
N TYR A 107 -29.57 13.04 37.99
CA TYR A 107 -31.03 13.06 38.11
C TYR A 107 -31.50 12.70 39.53
N LEU A 108 -30.92 11.67 40.14
CA LEU A 108 -31.29 11.24 41.49
C LEU A 108 -30.97 12.32 42.54
N ILE A 109 -29.79 12.95 42.44
CA ILE A 109 -29.39 14.04 43.35
C ILE A 109 -30.36 15.22 43.20
N HIS A 110 -30.66 15.64 41.97
CA HIS A 110 -31.60 16.73 41.71
C HIS A 110 -32.98 16.46 42.29
N HIS A 111 -33.52 15.26 42.07
CA HIS A 111 -34.84 14.86 42.57
C HIS A 111 -34.92 14.80 44.10
N LEU A 112 -33.84 14.38 44.77
CA LEU A 112 -33.77 14.37 46.23
C LEU A 112 -33.70 15.79 46.81
N ILE A 113 -33.00 16.71 46.15
CA ILE A 113 -32.95 18.12 46.54
C ILE A 113 -34.32 18.78 46.40
N GLU A 114 -35.04 18.54 45.30
CA GLU A 114 -36.39 19.10 45.10
C GLU A 114 -37.41 18.60 46.14
N LYS A 115 -37.29 17.36 46.60
CA LYS A 115 -38.18 16.81 47.64
C LYS A 115 -37.83 17.27 49.06
N ALA A 116 -36.62 17.80 49.27
CA ALA A 116 -36.14 18.24 50.59
C ALA A 116 -36.40 19.73 50.87
N ASN A 117 -36.79 20.50 49.86
CA ASN A 117 -37.25 21.90 49.96
C ASN A 117 -38.78 21.96 49.99
#